data_AF-A0A538H494-F1
#
_entry.id   AF-A0A538H494-F1
#
_cell.length_a   1.000
_cell.length_b   1.000
_cell.length_c   1.000
_cell.angle_alpha   90.00
_cell.angle_beta   90.00
_cell.angle_gamma   90.00
#
_symmetry.space_group_name_H-M   'P 1'
#
loop_
_entity.id
_entity.type
_entity.pdbx_description
1 polymer ?
#
loop_
_entity_poly.entity_id
_entity_poly.type
_entity_poly.pdbx_seq_one_letter_code
_entity_poly.pdbx_strand_id
1 'polypeptide(L)'
;MAGKLACRSRCTWRFARGSRARFEARAAMGNRFVRWRGLCSSRRSDCKTTPKAGDLVGRFAPITALVSWSTHTTCKPVRTTIPEILGTQENASHGATEAGGRFQPHFRGADQQHQLNAVCELDGMPTFVEVDDVFISRAPNRSADHDDSTNLTQAGRPDITNPRMKTLHVEIDGTWIDGHVAPPLWPDKLGTRLDVQGFVFWDPAHVDTAWHQYSGWELHPVAAWRYSSR
;
A
#
# COMPACT_ATOMS: atom_id res chain seq x y z
N MET A 1 -15.67 -21.40 16.21
CA MET A 1 -14.81 -20.21 16.23
C MET A 1 -14.67 -19.67 14.81
N ALA A 2 -15.02 -18.41 14.58
CA ALA A 2 -14.83 -17.78 13.28
C ALA A 2 -13.34 -17.43 13.11
N GLY A 3 -12.60 -18.28 12.42
CA GLY A 3 -11.20 -18.04 12.04
C GLY A 3 -11.11 -17.50 10.61
N LYS A 4 -10.14 -16.63 10.34
CA LYS A 4 -9.79 -16.22 8.98
C LYS A 4 -8.94 -17.32 8.34
N LEU A 5 -9.43 -17.89 7.23
CA LEU A 5 -8.69 -18.88 6.45
C LEU A 5 -8.12 -18.19 5.19
N ALA A 6 -6.83 -18.39 4.91
CA ALA A 6 -6.17 -17.84 3.74
C ALA A 6 -5.92 -18.92 2.69
N CYS A 7 -6.21 -18.62 1.42
CA CYS A 7 -5.90 -19.50 0.30
C CYS A 7 -5.01 -18.79 -0.72
N ARG A 8 -3.86 -19.40 -1.06
CA ARG A 8 -2.91 -18.83 -2.03
C ARG A 8 -3.13 -19.34 -3.46
N SER A 9 -3.64 -20.56 -3.62
CA SER A 9 -3.90 -21.16 -4.94
C SER A 9 -5.19 -21.97 -4.94
N ARG A 10 -5.14 -23.23 -4.47
CA ARG A 10 -6.29 -24.14 -4.37
C ARG A 10 -6.39 -24.67 -2.95
N CYS A 11 -7.55 -24.50 -2.33
CA CYS A 11 -7.82 -24.92 -0.97
C CYS A 11 -9.20 -25.54 -0.87
N THR A 12 -9.37 -26.45 0.08
CA THR A 12 -10.66 -27.10 0.37
C THR A 12 -11.01 -26.85 1.82
N TRP A 13 -12.19 -26.30 2.08
CA TRP A 13 -12.69 -26.03 3.42
C TRP A 13 -14.09 -26.59 3.62
N ARG A 14 -14.41 -26.96 4.86
CA ARG A 14 -15.73 -27.42 5.27
C ARG A 14 -16.34 -26.38 6.18
N PHE A 15 -17.62 -26.09 5.95
CA PHE A 15 -18.39 -25.11 6.71
C PHE A 15 -19.61 -25.79 7.33
N ALA A 16 -20.03 -25.33 8.51
CA ALA A 16 -21.26 -25.82 9.13
C ALA A 16 -22.46 -25.51 8.22
N ARG A 17 -23.41 -26.45 8.13
CA ARG A 17 -24.58 -26.31 7.27
C ARG A 17 -25.36 -25.05 7.65
N GLY A 18 -25.68 -24.21 6.66
CA GLY A 18 -26.41 -22.95 6.87
C GLY A 18 -25.56 -21.77 7.37
N SER A 19 -24.26 -21.97 7.62
CA SER A 19 -23.37 -20.86 8.02
C SER A 19 -23.16 -19.87 6.88
N ARG A 20 -23.04 -18.58 7.22
CA ARG A 20 -22.69 -17.51 6.28
C ARG A 20 -21.18 -17.30 6.29
N ALA A 21 -20.57 -17.25 5.11
CA ALA A 21 -19.15 -16.98 4.93
C ALA A 21 -18.93 -15.72 4.09
N ARG A 22 -17.88 -14.96 4.42
CA ARG A 22 -17.37 -13.86 3.61
C ARG A 22 -16.02 -14.27 3.04
N PHE A 23 -15.90 -14.23 1.72
CA PHE A 23 -14.67 -14.44 0.97
C PHE A 23 -14.17 -13.10 0.44
N GLU A 24 -12.86 -12.91 0.43
CA GLU A 24 -12.22 -11.68 -0.03
C GLU A 24 -11.07 -12.02 -0.96
N ALA A 25 -11.11 -11.49 -2.18
CA ALA A 25 -10.08 -11.71 -3.17
C ALA A 25 -8.99 -10.67 -3.01
N ARG A 26 -7.74 -11.13 -3.04
CA ARG A 26 -6.56 -10.28 -2.90
C ARG A 26 -5.66 -10.50 -4.09
N ALA A 27 -5.54 -9.48 -4.92
CA ALA A 27 -4.65 -9.54 -6.06
C ALA A 27 -3.21 -9.39 -5.56
N ALA A 28 -2.30 -10.18 -6.14
CA ALA A 28 -0.87 -9.96 -5.97
C ALA A 28 -0.42 -8.69 -6.72
N MET A 29 0.77 -8.18 -6.42
CA MET A 29 1.40 -7.08 -7.18
C MET A 29 1.23 -7.24 -8.69
N GLY A 30 0.97 -6.12 -9.37
CA GLY A 30 0.82 -6.07 -10.82
C GLY A 30 -0.42 -6.79 -11.35
N ASN A 31 -1.29 -7.30 -10.47
CA ASN A 31 -2.56 -7.91 -10.83
C ASN A 31 -3.73 -7.15 -10.20
N ARG A 32 -4.89 -7.29 -10.83
CA ARG A 32 -6.18 -6.84 -10.28
C ARG A 32 -7.13 -8.01 -10.16
N PHE A 33 -8.00 -7.93 -9.18
CA PHE A 33 -9.16 -8.81 -9.13
C PHE A 33 -10.12 -8.47 -10.28
N VAL A 34 -10.62 -9.50 -10.96
CA VAL A 34 -11.54 -9.35 -12.10
C VAL A 34 -12.96 -9.73 -11.69
N ARG A 35 -13.15 -10.89 -11.06
CA ARG A 35 -14.46 -11.41 -10.61
C ARG A 35 -14.34 -12.72 -9.85
N TRP A 36 -15.35 -12.99 -9.03
CA TRP A 36 -15.66 -14.30 -8.50
C TRP A 36 -16.47 -15.11 -9.52
N ARG A 37 -16.28 -16.43 -9.54
CA ARG A 37 -17.11 -17.41 -10.25
C ARG A 37 -17.45 -18.59 -9.33
N GLY A 38 -18.53 -19.30 -9.66
CA GLY A 38 -18.96 -20.51 -8.95
C GLY A 38 -19.98 -20.19 -7.85
N LEU A 39 -19.70 -20.60 -6.61
CA LEU A 39 -20.56 -20.35 -5.43
C LEU A 39 -20.94 -18.87 -5.23
N CYS A 40 -20.19 -17.97 -5.85
CA CYS A 40 -20.48 -16.56 -5.94
C CYS A 40 -20.08 -16.01 -7.31
N SER A 41 -20.97 -15.23 -7.91
CA SER A 41 -20.70 -14.53 -9.17
C SER A 41 -20.83 -13.04 -8.96
N SER A 42 -19.72 -12.40 -8.61
CA SER A 42 -19.65 -10.97 -8.29
C SER A 42 -18.38 -10.35 -8.87
N ARG A 43 -18.46 -9.08 -9.25
CA ARG A 43 -17.27 -8.27 -9.59
C ARG A 43 -16.69 -7.55 -8.37
N ARG A 44 -17.39 -7.54 -7.24
CA ARG A 44 -16.84 -7.03 -5.97
C ARG A 44 -15.80 -8.02 -5.44
N SER A 45 -14.70 -7.50 -4.90
CA SER A 45 -13.63 -8.31 -4.30
C SER A 45 -14.12 -9.05 -3.06
N ASP A 46 -15.14 -8.52 -2.37
CA ASP A 46 -15.85 -9.22 -1.33
C ASP A 46 -17.04 -10.02 -1.89
N CYS A 47 -17.17 -11.24 -1.39
CA CYS A 47 -18.34 -12.07 -1.64
C CYS A 47 -18.88 -12.64 -0.33
N LYS A 48 -20.16 -12.43 -0.06
CA LYS A 48 -20.89 -13.05 1.05
C LYS A 48 -21.83 -14.12 0.49
N THR A 49 -21.72 -15.35 0.97
CA THR A 49 -22.57 -16.47 0.53
C THR A 49 -22.75 -17.49 1.65
N THR A 50 -23.74 -18.38 1.51
CA THR A 50 -23.87 -19.60 2.32
C THR A 50 -23.16 -20.73 1.57
N PRO A 51 -21.98 -21.19 2.01
CA PRO A 51 -21.23 -22.19 1.26
C PRO A 51 -22.04 -23.48 1.11
N LYS A 52 -22.09 -23.99 -0.12
CA LYS A 52 -22.57 -25.34 -0.46
C LYS A 52 -21.43 -26.08 -1.17
N ALA A 53 -21.60 -27.38 -1.42
CA ALA A 53 -20.63 -28.13 -2.21
C ALA A 53 -20.46 -27.48 -3.59
N GLY A 54 -19.22 -27.12 -3.93
CA GLY A 54 -18.86 -26.48 -5.19
C GLY A 54 -17.64 -25.58 -5.09
N ASP A 55 -17.20 -25.07 -6.23
CA ASP A 55 -16.01 -24.22 -6.32
C ASP A 55 -16.34 -22.73 -6.14
N LEU A 56 -15.44 -22.00 -5.51
CA LEU A 56 -15.40 -20.55 -5.52
C LEU A 56 -14.05 -20.11 -6.09
N VAL A 57 -14.07 -19.50 -7.27
CA VAL A 57 -12.84 -19.17 -8.01
C VAL A 57 -12.72 -17.66 -8.18
N GLY A 58 -11.65 -17.09 -7.62
CA GLY A 58 -11.26 -15.71 -7.88
C GLY A 58 -10.45 -15.63 -9.16
N ARG A 59 -10.88 -14.80 -10.12
CA ARG A 59 -10.10 -14.51 -11.33
C ARG A 59 -9.34 -13.21 -11.15
N PHE A 60 -8.08 -13.24 -11.53
CA PHE A 60 -7.17 -12.11 -11.54
C PHE A 60 -6.64 -11.91 -12.95
N ALA A 61 -6.23 -10.69 -13.26
CA ALA A 61 -5.58 -10.35 -14.52
C ALA A 61 -4.44 -9.37 -14.24
N PRO A 62 -3.39 -9.36 -15.08
CA PRO A 62 -2.36 -8.34 -15.03
C PRO A 62 -2.97 -6.95 -15.18
N ILE A 63 -2.39 -5.99 -14.49
CA ILE A 63 -2.63 -4.58 -14.73
C ILE A 63 -1.70 -4.20 -15.88
N THR A 64 -2.28 -4.04 -17.06
CA THR A 64 -1.52 -3.85 -18.30
C THR A 64 -1.11 -2.40 -18.55
N ALA A 65 -1.67 -1.44 -17.81
CA ALA A 65 -1.23 -0.06 -17.83
C ALA A 65 -1.66 0.64 -16.54
N LEU A 66 -0.69 1.27 -15.88
CA LEU A 66 -0.92 2.34 -14.91
C LEU A 66 -0.23 3.59 -15.44
N VAL A 67 -0.77 4.74 -15.05
CA VAL A 67 -0.24 6.05 -15.41
C VAL A 67 -0.07 6.87 -14.14
N SER A 68 0.96 7.73 -14.12
CA SER A 68 1.07 8.76 -13.10
C SER A 68 -0.16 9.66 -13.13
N TRP A 69 -0.68 10.02 -11.96
CA TRP A 69 -1.69 11.05 -11.81
C TRP A 69 -1.07 12.44 -11.61
N SER A 70 0.22 12.50 -11.29
CA SER A 70 0.99 13.74 -11.28
C SER A 70 1.33 14.13 -12.71
N THR A 71 1.10 15.40 -13.06
CA THR A 71 1.56 15.98 -14.33
C THR A 71 3.06 16.22 -14.35
N HIS A 72 3.71 16.21 -13.18
CA HIS A 72 5.16 16.41 -13.03
C HIS A 72 5.94 15.10 -13.15
N THR A 73 5.36 13.99 -12.68
CA THR A 73 6.03 12.67 -12.72
C THR A 73 5.77 11.92 -14.02
N THR A 74 6.83 11.59 -14.75
CA THR A 74 6.77 10.80 -16.00
C THR A 74 6.79 9.29 -15.77
N CYS A 75 7.03 8.85 -14.54
CA CYS A 75 7.16 7.43 -14.20
C CYS A 75 5.83 6.69 -14.29
N LYS A 76 5.87 5.44 -14.76
CA LYS A 76 4.72 4.53 -14.70
C LYS A 76 4.76 3.82 -13.35
N PRO A 77 3.70 3.91 -12.53
CA PRO A 77 3.75 3.29 -11.23
C PRO A 77 3.60 1.78 -11.35
N VAL A 78 4.22 1.07 -10.41
CA VAL A 78 3.95 -0.34 -10.17
C VAL A 78 2.95 -0.47 -9.03
N ARG A 79 1.78 -1.06 -9.29
CA ARG A 79 0.80 -1.26 -8.22
C ARG A 79 1.27 -2.30 -7.21
N THR A 80 1.31 -1.91 -5.95
CA THR A 80 1.74 -2.71 -4.79
C THR A 80 0.82 -2.54 -3.58
N THR A 81 1.22 -3.03 -2.42
CA THR A 81 0.58 -2.82 -1.11
C THR A 81 1.63 -2.37 -0.09
N ILE A 82 1.23 -1.66 0.96
CA ILE A 82 2.17 -1.27 2.03
C ILE A 82 2.96 -2.49 2.56
N PRO A 83 2.33 -3.65 2.87
CA PRO A 83 3.10 -4.80 3.37
C PRO A 83 4.07 -5.40 2.36
N GLU A 84 3.90 -5.17 1.06
CA GLU A 84 4.91 -5.58 0.07
C GLU A 84 6.10 -4.61 0.09
N ILE A 85 5.87 -3.30 0.29
CA ILE A 85 6.94 -2.31 0.47
C ILE A 85 7.75 -2.66 1.72
N LEU A 86 7.07 -2.81 2.86
CA LEU A 86 7.67 -3.11 4.16
C LEU A 86 8.33 -4.49 4.24
N GLY A 87 7.80 -5.47 3.50
CA GLY A 87 8.28 -6.84 3.55
C GLY A 87 7.82 -7.62 4.78
N THR A 88 8.62 -8.62 5.18
CA THR A 88 8.23 -9.59 6.24
C THR A 88 9.18 -9.63 7.44
N GLN A 89 10.27 -8.88 7.42
CA GLN A 89 11.24 -8.86 8.52
C GLN A 89 10.97 -7.69 9.46
N GLU A 90 11.06 -7.95 10.76
CA GLU A 90 10.85 -6.97 11.82
C GLU A 90 12.15 -6.74 12.62
N ASN A 91 12.37 -5.51 13.07
CA ASN A 91 13.40 -5.18 14.06
C ASN A 91 12.92 -5.46 15.50
N ALA A 92 13.77 -5.22 16.50
CA ALA A 92 13.45 -5.45 17.90
C ALA A 92 12.26 -4.60 18.42
N SER A 93 11.99 -3.49 17.74
CA SER A 93 10.85 -2.61 17.98
C SER A 93 9.64 -2.98 17.10
N HIS A 94 9.60 -4.18 16.51
CA HIS A 94 8.50 -4.66 15.67
C HIS A 94 8.16 -3.77 14.45
N GLY A 95 9.10 -2.93 14.00
CA GLY A 95 8.97 -2.18 12.76
C GLY A 95 9.74 -2.85 11.62
N ALA A 96 9.40 -2.52 10.38
CA ALA A 96 9.96 -3.18 9.22
C ALA A 96 11.44 -2.84 9.00
N THR A 97 12.26 -3.83 8.65
CA THR A 97 13.68 -3.63 8.30
C THR A 97 13.86 -3.29 6.83
N GLU A 98 14.95 -2.59 6.49
CA GLU A 98 15.36 -2.28 5.10
C GLU A 98 15.51 -3.56 4.28
N ALA A 99 16.27 -4.53 4.80
CA ALA A 99 16.55 -5.80 4.11
C ALA A 99 15.29 -6.67 3.91
N GLY A 100 14.22 -6.42 4.68
CA GLY A 100 12.96 -7.14 4.55
C GLY A 100 12.13 -6.69 3.36
N GLY A 101 12.24 -5.42 2.97
CA GLY A 101 11.36 -4.81 1.99
C GLY A 101 11.68 -5.21 0.55
N ARG A 102 10.67 -5.09 -0.31
CA ARG A 102 10.72 -5.64 -1.68
C ARG A 102 11.47 -4.75 -2.68
N PHE A 103 11.43 -3.44 -2.47
CA PHE A 103 11.91 -2.46 -3.44
C PHE A 103 13.37 -2.19 -3.16
N GLN A 104 14.25 -3.04 -3.71
CA GLN A 104 15.69 -2.97 -3.50
C GLN A 104 16.39 -3.08 -4.88
N PRO A 105 17.23 -2.09 -5.28
CA PRO A 105 17.50 -0.84 -4.55
C PRO A 105 16.30 0.13 -4.52
N HIS A 106 16.38 1.11 -3.61
CA HIS A 106 15.41 2.21 -3.43
C HIS A 106 16.14 3.54 -3.24
N PHE A 107 15.40 4.65 -3.24
CA PHE A 107 15.97 5.94 -2.89
C PHE A 107 16.36 6.02 -1.41
N ARG A 108 17.38 6.81 -1.12
CA ARG A 108 17.89 7.07 0.23
C ARG A 108 18.77 8.32 0.27
N GLY A 109 18.87 8.91 1.47
CA GLY A 109 19.79 10.03 1.74
C GLY A 109 19.31 11.38 1.17
N ALA A 110 19.91 12.45 1.69
CA ALA A 110 19.47 13.83 1.44
C ALA A 110 19.45 14.21 -0.06
N ASP A 111 20.41 13.71 -0.84
CA ASP A 111 20.50 14.01 -2.28
C ASP A 111 19.34 13.41 -3.10
N GLN A 112 18.67 12.37 -2.58
CA GLN A 112 17.57 11.68 -3.26
C GLN A 112 16.20 12.04 -2.69
N GLN A 113 16.14 12.43 -1.42
CA GLN A 113 14.90 12.74 -0.70
C GLN A 113 14.10 13.86 -1.39
N HIS A 114 14.77 14.95 -1.76
CA HIS A 114 14.14 16.17 -2.27
C HIS A 114 14.21 16.30 -3.81
N GLN A 115 14.41 15.20 -4.53
CA GLN A 115 14.55 15.26 -5.98
C GLN A 115 13.25 15.67 -6.66
N LEU A 116 13.27 16.80 -7.37
CA LEU A 116 12.16 17.20 -8.24
C LEU A 116 11.98 16.24 -9.42
N ASN A 117 13.07 15.64 -9.92
CA ASN A 117 13.05 14.77 -11.11
C ASN A 117 13.61 13.38 -10.79
N ALA A 118 12.96 12.68 -9.86
CA ALA A 118 13.36 11.33 -9.45
C ALA A 118 13.31 10.35 -10.64
N VAL A 119 14.32 9.49 -10.75
CA VAL A 119 14.39 8.45 -11.79
C VAL A 119 13.34 7.37 -11.57
N CYS A 120 12.81 6.78 -12.65
CA CYS A 120 11.74 5.78 -12.55
C CYS A 120 12.21 4.38 -12.16
N GLU A 121 13.51 4.10 -12.31
CA GLU A 121 14.13 2.83 -11.97
C GLU A 121 15.54 3.07 -11.42
N LEU A 122 15.93 2.25 -10.46
CA LEU A 122 17.30 2.11 -9.96
C LEU A 122 17.73 0.67 -10.20
N ASP A 123 18.75 0.46 -11.04
CA ASP A 123 19.24 -0.88 -11.43
C ASP A 123 18.13 -1.86 -11.85
N GLY A 124 17.14 -1.34 -12.60
CA GLY A 124 15.98 -2.11 -13.09
C GLY A 124 14.90 -2.36 -12.02
N MET A 125 15.08 -1.89 -10.79
CA MET A 125 14.03 -1.88 -9.77
C MET A 125 13.15 -0.64 -9.92
N PRO A 126 11.83 -0.77 -10.11
CA PRO A 126 10.92 0.36 -10.15
C PRO A 126 10.93 1.16 -8.85
N THR A 127 11.04 2.48 -8.94
CA THR A 127 11.06 3.38 -7.77
C THR A 127 9.68 3.97 -7.47
N PHE A 128 8.81 4.03 -8.48
CA PHE A 128 7.50 4.69 -8.40
C PHE A 128 6.38 3.66 -8.26
N VAL A 129 5.55 3.81 -7.22
CA VAL A 129 4.52 2.82 -6.88
C VAL A 129 3.14 3.43 -6.79
N GLU A 130 2.12 2.59 -6.99
CA GLU A 130 0.73 2.91 -6.68
C GLU A 130 0.25 1.98 -5.56
N VAL A 131 -0.29 2.55 -4.49
CA VAL A 131 -0.92 1.80 -3.39
C VAL A 131 -2.38 2.18 -3.33
N ASP A 132 -3.24 1.21 -3.65
CA ASP A 132 -4.67 1.38 -3.51
C ASP A 132 -5.08 1.24 -2.05
N ASP A 133 -6.19 1.89 -1.69
CA ASP A 133 -7.03 1.48 -0.57
C ASP A 133 -6.37 1.54 0.82
N VAL A 134 -5.70 2.66 1.06
CA VAL A 134 -5.11 3.01 2.36
C VAL A 134 -5.97 4.03 3.09
N PHE A 135 -5.81 4.18 4.39
CA PHE A 135 -6.48 5.22 5.15
C PHE A 135 -5.49 6.03 5.99
N ILE A 136 -5.81 7.31 6.19
CA ILE A 136 -5.07 8.22 7.07
C ILE A 136 -5.21 7.73 8.52
N SER A 137 -4.11 7.24 9.10
CA SER A 137 -4.06 6.65 10.44
C SER A 137 -3.35 7.54 11.47
N ARG A 138 -2.69 8.60 11.02
CA ARG A 138 -2.13 9.68 11.85
C ARG A 138 -2.59 11.02 11.29
N ALA A 139 -2.86 12.00 12.13
CA ALA A 139 -3.23 13.33 11.64
C ALA A 139 -2.06 13.90 10.81
N PRO A 140 -2.33 14.51 9.64
CA PRO A 140 -1.30 15.23 8.89
C PRO A 140 -0.60 16.28 9.75
N ASN A 141 0.69 16.48 9.48
CA ASN A 141 1.50 17.47 10.19
C ASN A 141 2.47 18.13 9.22
N ARG A 142 2.45 19.47 9.21
CA ARG A 142 3.45 20.29 8.53
C ARG A 142 4.71 20.38 9.39
N SER A 143 5.81 19.83 8.91
CA SER A 143 7.12 19.87 9.57
C SER A 143 7.89 21.17 9.28
N ALA A 144 9.02 21.35 9.96
CA ALA A 144 9.84 22.55 9.85
C ALA A 144 10.57 22.68 8.49
N ASP A 145 10.82 21.56 7.82
CA ASP A 145 11.33 21.45 6.44
C ASP A 145 10.23 21.55 5.38
N HIS A 146 9.03 21.93 5.78
CA HIS A 146 7.87 22.12 4.91
C HIS A 146 7.32 20.83 4.28
N ASP A 147 7.62 19.65 4.81
CA ASP A 147 6.92 18.44 4.41
C ASP A 147 5.50 18.44 5.00
N ASP A 148 4.54 17.84 4.29
CA ASP A 148 3.23 17.48 4.83
C ASP A 148 3.18 15.97 5.00
N SER A 149 3.35 15.52 6.23
CA SER A 149 3.59 14.11 6.53
C SER A 149 2.43 13.48 7.28
N THR A 150 2.13 12.23 6.95
CA THR A 150 1.10 11.44 7.63
C THR A 150 1.50 9.96 7.66
N ASN A 151 0.67 9.14 8.28
CA ASN A 151 0.76 7.69 8.17
C ASN A 151 -0.44 7.17 7.42
N LEU A 152 -0.18 6.30 6.45
CA LEU A 152 -1.20 5.59 5.72
C LEU A 152 -1.18 4.12 6.14
N THR A 153 -2.34 3.58 6.51
CA THR A 153 -2.48 2.18 6.87
C THR A 153 -3.29 1.44 5.82
N GLN A 154 -2.84 0.26 5.41
CA GLN A 154 -3.57 -0.57 4.45
C GLN A 154 -4.87 -1.10 5.07
N ALA A 155 -6.02 -0.62 4.58
CA ALA A 155 -7.34 -0.94 5.14
C ALA A 155 -7.72 -2.42 5.04
N GLY A 156 -7.33 -3.08 3.94
CA GLY A 156 -7.70 -4.47 3.62
C GLY A 156 -6.85 -5.56 4.29
N ARG A 157 -6.12 -5.28 5.37
CA ARG A 157 -5.15 -6.23 5.97
C ARG A 157 -5.40 -6.60 7.44
N PRO A 158 -6.56 -7.19 7.80
CA PRO A 158 -6.78 -7.72 9.15
C PRO A 158 -6.01 -9.03 9.43
N ASP A 159 -5.38 -9.62 8.42
CA ASP A 159 -4.43 -10.75 8.56
C ASP A 159 -3.09 -10.34 9.15
N ILE A 160 -2.69 -9.07 8.99
CA ILE A 160 -1.45 -8.59 9.59
C ILE A 160 -1.82 -8.08 10.98
N THR A 161 -1.39 -8.84 11.98
CA THR A 161 -1.63 -8.55 13.41
C THR A 161 -0.82 -7.36 13.88
N ASN A 162 0.45 -7.28 13.46
CA ASN A 162 1.30 -6.13 13.76
C ASN A 162 0.89 -4.91 12.91
N PRO A 163 0.32 -3.84 13.50
CA PRO A 163 -0.12 -2.66 12.75
C PRO A 163 1.02 -1.91 12.05
N ARG A 164 2.26 -2.02 12.55
CA ARG A 164 3.45 -1.39 11.95
C ARG A 164 3.75 -2.01 10.58
N MET A 165 3.57 -3.31 10.45
CA MET A 165 3.79 -4.06 9.18
C MET A 165 2.68 -3.86 8.13
N LYS A 166 1.80 -2.88 8.32
CA LYS A 166 0.79 -2.45 7.33
C LYS A 166 0.56 -0.94 7.34
N THR A 167 1.46 -0.19 7.95
CA THR A 167 1.39 1.27 8.06
C THR A 167 2.70 1.84 7.54
N LEU A 168 2.62 2.81 6.65
CA LEU A 168 3.76 3.44 6.02
C LEU A 168 3.75 4.93 6.36
N HIS A 169 4.92 5.46 6.68
CA HIS A 169 5.09 6.90 6.74
C HIS A 169 5.12 7.46 5.31
N VAL A 170 4.51 8.62 5.10
CA VAL A 170 4.45 9.22 3.76
C VAL A 170 4.55 10.73 3.86
N GLU A 171 5.26 11.33 2.91
CA GLU A 171 5.57 12.75 2.92
C GLU A 171 5.25 13.37 1.57
N ILE A 172 4.44 14.43 1.59
CA ILE A 172 4.42 15.40 0.49
C ILE A 172 5.58 16.35 0.76
N ASP A 173 6.64 16.16 0.00
CA ASP A 173 7.92 16.85 0.17
C ASP A 173 7.80 18.38 0.04
N GLY A 174 8.50 19.09 0.91
CA GLY A 174 8.55 20.54 0.99
C GLY A 174 9.19 21.16 -0.24
N THR A 175 10.20 20.53 -0.83
CA THR A 175 10.80 21.01 -2.09
C THR A 175 9.80 20.92 -3.25
N TRP A 176 8.97 19.89 -3.30
CA TRP A 176 7.88 19.77 -4.28
C TRP A 176 6.77 20.80 -4.04
N ILE A 177 6.47 21.11 -2.79
CA ILE A 177 5.49 22.15 -2.42
C ILE A 177 6.00 23.52 -2.84
N ASP A 178 7.22 23.87 -2.45
CA ASP A 178 7.86 25.14 -2.79
C ASP A 178 8.06 25.27 -4.32
N GLY A 179 8.33 24.13 -4.99
CA GLY A 179 8.40 24.01 -6.45
C GLY A 179 7.05 24.06 -7.17
N HIS A 180 5.93 24.09 -6.45
CA HIS A 180 4.57 24.08 -7.01
C HIS A 180 4.28 22.86 -7.92
N VAL A 181 4.92 21.72 -7.63
CA VAL A 181 4.75 20.45 -8.34
C VAL A 181 4.16 19.34 -7.46
N ALA A 182 3.97 19.62 -6.17
CA ALA A 182 3.32 18.74 -5.22
C ALA A 182 1.82 18.49 -5.53
N PRO A 183 1.27 17.34 -5.12
CA PRO A 183 -0.17 17.17 -5.01
C PRO A 183 -0.75 18.09 -3.92
N PRO A 184 -2.10 18.21 -3.83
CA PRO A 184 -2.72 18.89 -2.69
C PRO A 184 -2.28 18.28 -1.36
N LEU A 185 -2.23 19.10 -0.31
CA LEU A 185 -1.95 18.65 1.07
C LEU A 185 -2.93 17.57 1.52
N TRP A 186 -2.54 16.77 2.51
CA TRP A 186 -3.35 15.67 3.00
C TRP A 186 -4.68 16.13 3.58
N PRO A 187 -5.76 15.34 3.41
CA PRO A 187 -6.99 15.55 4.17
C PRO A 187 -6.80 15.35 5.68
N ASP A 188 -7.29 16.26 6.52
CA ASP A 188 -7.10 16.18 7.98
C ASP A 188 -7.92 15.07 8.67
N LYS A 189 -8.95 14.55 8.01
CA LYS A 189 -9.87 13.59 8.61
C LYS A 189 -9.25 12.18 8.66
N LEU A 190 -8.99 11.68 9.87
CA LEU A 190 -8.61 10.28 10.11
C LEU A 190 -9.62 9.30 9.50
N GLY A 191 -9.11 8.18 9.00
CA GLY A 191 -9.91 7.14 8.34
C GLY A 191 -10.30 7.49 6.90
N THR A 192 -9.96 8.68 6.39
CA THR A 192 -10.14 9.03 4.98
C THR A 192 -9.40 8.03 4.11
N ARG A 193 -10.10 7.43 3.13
CA ARG A 193 -9.57 6.37 2.28
C ARG A 193 -9.03 6.95 0.98
N LEU A 194 -7.80 6.60 0.65
CA LEU A 194 -7.06 7.13 -0.49
C LEU A 194 -6.48 5.99 -1.35
N ASP A 195 -6.30 6.26 -2.63
CA ASP A 195 -5.25 5.61 -3.43
C ASP A 195 -4.11 6.62 -3.57
N VAL A 196 -2.86 6.16 -3.50
CA VAL A 196 -1.67 7.03 -3.52
C VAL A 196 -0.63 6.55 -4.52
N GLN A 197 0.13 7.49 -5.07
CA GLN A 197 1.32 7.26 -5.89
C GLN A 197 2.50 8.03 -5.34
N GLY A 198 3.67 7.40 -5.25
CA GLY A 198 4.86 8.01 -4.68
C GLY A 198 6.12 7.18 -4.92
N PHE A 199 7.26 7.75 -4.55
CA PHE A 199 8.55 7.11 -4.70
C PHE A 199 8.94 6.37 -3.44
N VAL A 200 9.41 5.13 -3.60
CA VAL A 200 9.84 4.31 -2.47
C VAL A 200 11.20 4.80 -1.97
N PHE A 201 11.24 5.15 -0.69
CA PHE A 201 12.42 5.70 -0.03
C PHE A 201 12.69 4.97 1.29
N TRP A 202 13.95 4.97 1.69
CA TRP A 202 14.39 4.53 3.01
C TRP A 202 15.11 5.64 3.74
N ASP A 203 14.54 6.01 4.88
CA ASP A 203 15.11 6.94 5.83
C ASP A 203 15.81 6.19 6.97
N PRO A 204 17.16 6.15 6.98
CA PRO A 204 17.89 5.50 8.05
C PRO A 204 17.86 6.28 9.38
N ALA A 205 17.47 7.56 9.38
CA ALA A 205 17.51 8.41 10.57
C ALA A 205 16.34 8.15 11.53
N HIS A 206 15.22 7.61 11.03
CA HIS A 206 13.98 7.49 11.81
C HIS A 206 13.53 6.05 12.08
N VAL A 207 14.44 5.07 11.89
CA VAL A 207 14.18 3.63 12.05
C VAL A 207 13.74 3.19 13.46
N ASP A 208 13.93 4.03 14.48
CA ASP A 208 13.57 3.77 15.87
C ASP A 208 12.46 4.70 16.39
N THR A 209 11.85 5.51 15.52
CA THR A 209 10.82 6.48 15.91
C THR A 209 9.41 5.92 15.79
N ALA A 210 8.57 6.21 16.80
CA ALA A 210 7.21 5.68 16.84
C ALA A 210 6.29 6.21 15.73
N TRP A 211 6.49 7.47 15.33
CA TRP A 211 5.70 8.09 14.27
C TRP A 211 6.03 7.48 12.90
N HIS A 212 7.27 7.05 12.68
CA HIS A 212 7.69 6.29 11.49
C HIS A 212 7.50 4.77 11.62
N GLN A 213 6.66 4.33 12.57
CA GLN A 213 6.36 2.91 12.80
C GLN A 213 7.58 2.06 13.17
N TYR A 214 8.63 2.68 13.71
CA TYR A 214 9.93 2.04 13.95
C TYR A 214 10.50 1.41 12.66
N SER A 215 10.27 2.05 11.52
CA SER A 215 10.80 1.67 10.21
C SER A 215 11.41 2.90 9.55
N GLY A 216 12.25 2.70 8.54
CA GLY A 216 12.70 3.77 7.65
C GLY A 216 11.92 3.82 6.34
N TRP A 217 11.02 2.86 6.09
CA TRP A 217 10.30 2.80 4.83
C TRP A 217 9.26 3.92 4.71
N GLU A 218 9.29 4.64 3.60
CA GLU A 218 8.30 5.68 3.29
C GLU A 218 7.99 5.80 1.80
N LEU A 219 6.93 6.54 1.50
CA LEU A 219 6.81 7.21 0.21
C LEU A 219 7.27 8.65 0.36
N HIS A 220 8.44 8.96 -0.21
CA HIS A 220 9.02 10.30 -0.21
C HIS A 220 9.75 10.52 -1.54
N PRO A 221 9.29 11.44 -2.40
CA PRO A 221 8.05 12.22 -2.26
C PRO A 221 6.80 11.43 -2.67
N VAL A 222 5.66 11.78 -2.09
CA VAL A 222 4.33 11.44 -2.62
C VAL A 222 4.02 12.35 -3.80
N ALA A 223 3.85 11.76 -4.98
CA ALA A 223 3.61 12.51 -6.21
C ALA A 223 2.14 12.83 -6.45
N ALA A 224 1.23 11.93 -6.03
CA ALA A 224 -0.21 12.12 -6.22
C ALA A 224 -1.05 11.25 -5.29
N TRP A 225 -2.27 11.70 -4.99
CA TRP A 225 -3.28 10.89 -4.34
C TRP A 225 -4.68 11.24 -4.84
N ARG A 226 -5.63 10.35 -4.62
CA ARG A 226 -7.06 10.58 -4.86
C ARG A 226 -7.90 9.84 -3.82
N TYR A 227 -9.15 10.25 -3.62
CA TYR A 227 -10.09 9.48 -2.80
C TYR A 227 -10.28 8.08 -3.39
N SER A 228 -10.16 7.06 -2.53
CA SER A 228 -10.40 5.67 -2.92
C SER A 228 -11.88 5.48 -3.23
N SER A 229 -12.17 4.77 -4.33
CA SER A 229 -13.53 4.44 -4.74
C SER A 229 -14.05 3.12 -4.13
N ARG A 230 -13.35 2.57 -3.13
CA ARG A 230 -13.64 1.26 -2.53
C ARG A 230 -14.34 1.35 -1.18
#